data_AF-A0A1U7I6N5-F1
#
_entry.id   AF-A0A1U7I6N5-F1
#
_cell.length_a   1.000
_cell.length_b   1.000
_cell.length_c   1.000
_cell.angle_alpha   90.00
_cell.angle_beta   90.00
_cell.angle_gamma   90.00
#
_symmetry.space_group_name_H-M   'P 1'
#
loop_
_entity.id
_entity.type
_entity.pdbx_description
1 polymer ?
#
loop_
_entity_poly.entity_id
_entity_poly.type
_entity_poly.pdbx_seq_one_letter_code
_entity_poly.pdbx_strand_id
1 'polypeptide(L)'
;MKRDIQGKFILKNDDYRQVRTLRLTDATWKALGIAAECLGMTRADLLEQVVRENNLTFPVTPVFNPPLSPHQNVEQLTVLAEQVLDELRLGKQASGYKSAQKALRRLIELTTTSTTTS
;
A
#
# COMPACT_ATOMS: atom_id res chain seq x y z
N MET A 1 -6.93 -42.36 21.95
CA MET A 1 -5.80 -41.94 21.08
C MET A 1 -5.04 -43.21 20.68
N LYS A 2 -5.25 -43.70 19.45
CA LYS A 2 -4.77 -45.03 19.02
C LYS A 2 -3.48 -44.85 18.22
N ARG A 3 -2.40 -45.52 18.62
CA ARG A 3 -1.08 -45.50 17.96
C ARG A 3 -0.99 -46.65 16.96
N ASP A 4 -0.25 -46.44 15.87
CA ASP A 4 0.18 -47.50 14.95
C ASP A 4 1.43 -48.22 15.49
N ILE A 5 1.62 -49.48 15.08
CA ILE A 5 2.62 -50.45 15.58
C ILE A 5 4.07 -50.08 15.26
N GLN A 6 4.31 -48.99 14.53
CA GLN A 6 5.66 -48.48 14.21
C GLN A 6 5.99 -47.12 14.85
N GLY A 7 5.14 -46.59 15.74
CA GLY A 7 5.45 -45.36 16.48
C GLY A 7 5.56 -44.09 15.63
N LYS A 8 5.14 -44.11 14.36
CA LYS A 8 5.07 -42.90 13.52
C LYS A 8 3.77 -42.15 13.76
N PHE A 9 3.89 -40.84 13.92
CA PHE A 9 2.73 -39.94 14.02
C PHE A 9 1.94 -40.01 12.71
N ILE A 10 0.67 -40.41 12.80
CA ILE A 10 -0.26 -40.35 11.68
C ILE A 10 -0.43 -38.88 11.31
N LEU A 11 -0.06 -38.54 10.09
CA LEU A 11 -0.19 -37.21 9.56
C LEU A 11 -1.69 -36.86 9.51
N LYS A 12 -2.12 -35.91 10.34
CA LYS A 12 -3.47 -35.35 10.27
C LYS A 12 -3.49 -34.36 9.11
N ASN A 13 -4.37 -34.62 8.15
CA ASN A 13 -4.63 -33.90 6.90
C ASN A 13 -3.73 -34.25 5.72
N ASP A 14 -4.39 -34.87 4.74
CA ASP A 14 -3.95 -35.11 3.37
C ASP A 14 -4.19 -33.85 2.49
N ASP A 15 -4.08 -32.66 3.10
CA ASP A 15 -4.43 -31.37 2.50
C ASP A 15 -3.16 -30.62 2.09
N TYR A 16 -2.20 -31.37 1.55
CA TYR A 16 -0.98 -30.79 1.00
C TYR A 16 -1.32 -30.06 -0.29
N ARG A 17 -1.49 -28.74 -0.19
CA ARG A 17 -1.46 -27.89 -1.39
C ARG A 17 -0.17 -28.16 -2.14
N GLN A 18 -0.27 -28.45 -3.44
CA GLN A 18 0.91 -28.61 -4.28
C GLN A 18 1.62 -27.27 -4.40
N VAL A 19 2.73 -27.12 -3.68
CA VAL A 19 3.54 -25.90 -3.75
C VAL A 19 4.47 -25.95 -4.96
N ARG A 20 4.73 -24.78 -5.56
CA ARG A 20 5.73 -24.57 -6.62
C ARG A 20 6.63 -23.41 -6.23
N THR A 21 7.85 -23.40 -6.75
CA THR A 21 8.81 -22.31 -6.54
C THR A 21 8.79 -21.36 -7.73
N LEU A 22 8.73 -20.06 -7.46
CA LEU A 22 8.82 -18.99 -8.45
C LEU A 22 10.08 -18.16 -8.17
N ARG A 23 10.85 -17.81 -9.21
CA ARG A 23 12.00 -16.91 -9.09
C ARG A 23 11.59 -15.50 -9.50
N LEU A 24 11.94 -14.52 -8.68
CA LEU A 24 11.64 -13.11 -8.88
C LEU A 24 12.89 -12.30 -8.54
N THR A 25 12.99 -11.09 -9.09
CA THR A 25 13.97 -10.11 -8.60
C THR A 25 13.52 -9.57 -7.24
N ASP A 26 14.46 -9.10 -6.43
CA ASP A 26 14.16 -8.46 -5.13
C ASP A 26 13.16 -7.32 -5.26
N ALA A 27 13.30 -6.50 -6.31
CA ALA A 27 12.39 -5.40 -6.59
C ALA A 27 10.95 -5.90 -6.84
N THR A 28 10.80 -6.95 -7.65
CA THR A 28 9.50 -7.56 -7.93
C THR A 28 8.90 -8.21 -6.69
N TRP A 29 9.71 -8.90 -5.88
CA TRP A 29 9.24 -9.51 -4.63
C TRP A 29 8.73 -8.47 -3.63
N LYS A 30 9.43 -7.34 -3.51
CA LYS A 30 9.00 -6.21 -2.68
C LYS A 30 7.70 -5.59 -3.18
N ALA A 31 7.58 -5.33 -4.47
CA ALA A 31 6.36 -4.80 -5.08
C ALA A 31 5.16 -5.72 -4.86
N LEU A 32 5.36 -7.04 -5.02
CA LEU A 32 4.33 -8.05 -4.75
C LEU A 32 3.90 -8.05 -3.28
N GLY A 33 4.84 -7.87 -2.35
CA GLY A 33 4.55 -7.74 -0.92
C GLY A 33 3.64 -6.54 -0.63
N ILE A 34 4.00 -5.36 -1.13
CA ILE A 34 3.21 -4.13 -0.94
C ILE A 34 1.80 -4.30 -1.50
N ALA A 35 1.67 -4.82 -2.72
CA ALA A 35 0.36 -5.04 -3.34
C ALA A 35 -0.52 -6.00 -2.53
N ALA A 36 0.07 -7.09 -2.02
CA ALA A 36 -0.66 -8.05 -1.19
C ALA A 36 -1.10 -7.44 0.15
N GLU A 37 -0.25 -6.63 0.78
CA GLU A 37 -0.55 -5.90 2.02
C GLU A 37 -1.68 -4.88 1.84
N CYS A 38 -1.67 -4.11 0.75
CA CYS A 38 -2.75 -3.17 0.44
C CYS A 38 -4.12 -3.86 0.28
N LEU A 39 -4.12 -5.13 -0.13
CA LEU A 39 -5.31 -5.94 -0.30
C LEU A 39 -5.61 -6.83 0.93
N GLY A 40 -4.79 -6.78 1.97
CA GLY A 40 -4.96 -7.58 3.19
C GLY A 40 -4.84 -9.10 2.97
N MET A 41 -4.09 -9.53 1.95
CA MET A 41 -3.94 -10.95 1.58
C MET A 41 -2.47 -11.38 1.55
N THR A 42 -2.22 -12.68 1.46
CA THR A 42 -0.84 -13.17 1.30
C THR A 42 -0.35 -12.99 -0.14
N ARG A 43 0.97 -12.91 -0.33
CA ARG A 43 1.57 -12.89 -1.68
C ARG A 43 1.14 -14.08 -2.53
N ALA A 44 0.93 -15.24 -1.91
CA ALA A 44 0.47 -16.45 -2.60
C ALA A 44 -0.98 -16.32 -3.05
N ASP A 45 -1.87 -15.84 -2.18
CA ASP A 45 -3.29 -15.63 -2.53
C ASP A 45 -3.44 -14.60 -3.65
N LEU A 46 -2.64 -13.53 -3.62
CA LEU A 46 -2.60 -12.54 -4.70
C LEU A 46 -2.21 -13.18 -6.04
N LEU A 47 -1.20 -14.05 -6.05
CA LEU A 47 -0.78 -14.76 -7.26
C LEU A 47 -1.86 -15.73 -7.75
N GLU A 48 -2.52 -16.46 -6.85
CA GLU A 48 -3.64 -17.34 -7.20
C GLU A 48 -4.80 -16.55 -7.81
N GLN A 49 -5.11 -15.37 -7.26
CA GLN A 49 -6.17 -14.50 -7.76
C GLN A 49 -5.85 -13.94 -9.16
N VAL A 50 -4.65 -13.41 -9.35
CA VAL A 50 -4.17 -12.89 -10.65
C VAL A 50 -4.30 -13.94 -11.76
N VAL A 51 -3.88 -15.18 -11.47
CA VAL A 51 -3.98 -16.29 -12.42
C VAL A 51 -5.44 -16.70 -12.65
N ARG A 52 -6.25 -16.78 -11.59
CA ARG A 52 -7.67 -17.17 -11.67
C ARG A 52 -8.51 -16.19 -12.49
N GLU A 53 -8.27 -14.90 -12.31
CA GLU A 53 -8.99 -13.83 -13.02
C GLU A 53 -8.46 -13.61 -14.44
N ASN A 54 -7.39 -14.32 -14.83
CA ASN A 54 -6.63 -14.09 -16.07
C ASN A 54 -6.25 -12.61 -16.25
N ASN A 55 -6.10 -11.91 -15.12
CA ASN A 55 -5.87 -10.49 -15.07
C ASN A 55 -4.41 -10.26 -14.70
N LEU A 56 -3.56 -10.23 -15.72
CA LEU A 56 -2.10 -9.98 -15.56
C LEU A 56 -1.80 -8.55 -15.06
N THR A 57 -2.82 -7.75 -14.87
CA THR A 57 -2.74 -6.45 -14.22
C THR A 57 -2.64 -6.67 -12.72
N PHE A 58 -1.41 -6.77 -12.21
CA PHE A 58 -1.20 -6.52 -10.79
C PHE A 58 -1.72 -5.10 -10.49
N PRO A 59 -2.34 -4.84 -9.33
CA PRO A 59 -2.56 -3.48 -8.83
C PRO A 59 -1.22 -2.88 -8.40
N VAL A 60 -0.28 -2.85 -9.34
CA VAL A 60 0.90 -2.01 -9.31
C VAL A 60 0.41 -0.72 -9.93
N THR A 61 -0.09 0.19 -9.09
CA THR A 61 0.39 1.54 -9.23
C THR A 61 1.83 1.48 -8.72
N PRO A 62 2.85 1.43 -9.60
CA PRO A 62 4.18 1.74 -9.13
C PRO A 62 4.13 3.25 -9.01
N VAL A 63 3.68 3.74 -7.85
CA VAL A 63 4.32 4.92 -7.35
C VAL A 63 5.70 4.43 -6.88
N PHE A 64 6.54 4.07 -7.86
CA PHE A 64 7.98 4.23 -7.78
C PHE A 64 8.19 5.74 -7.83
N ASN A 65 7.68 6.42 -6.80
CA ASN A 65 8.33 7.60 -6.32
C ASN A 65 9.65 7.02 -5.78
N PRO A 66 10.81 7.18 -6.46
CA PRO A 66 12.04 7.32 -5.68
C PRO A 66 11.69 8.27 -4.55
N PRO A 67 12.10 8.06 -3.28
CA PRO A 67 11.67 8.89 -2.15
C PRO A 67 11.65 10.33 -2.63
N LEU A 68 10.44 10.84 -2.93
CA LEU A 68 10.33 12.05 -3.74
C LEU A 68 11.01 13.07 -2.86
N SER A 69 12.00 13.75 -3.43
CA SER A 69 12.70 14.80 -2.71
C SER A 69 11.64 15.61 -1.95
N PRO A 70 11.85 15.93 -0.65
CA PRO A 70 10.80 16.52 0.20
C PRO A 70 10.02 17.65 -0.49
N HIS A 71 10.69 18.39 -1.39
CA HIS A 71 10.14 19.39 -2.30
C HIS A 71 9.01 18.88 -3.22
N GLN A 72 9.15 17.74 -3.88
CA GLN A 72 8.14 17.19 -4.79
C GLN A 72 6.88 16.72 -4.07
N ASN A 73 7.00 16.22 -2.83
CA ASN A 73 5.83 15.89 -1.99
C ASN A 73 5.06 17.16 -1.56
N VAL A 74 5.78 18.25 -1.24
CA VAL A 74 5.14 19.52 -0.86
C VAL A 74 4.39 20.16 -2.02
N GLU A 75 4.95 20.10 -3.23
CA GLU A 75 4.28 20.61 -4.43
C GLU A 75 2.97 19.85 -4.71
N GLN A 76 2.99 18.51 -4.67
CA GLN A 76 1.78 17.69 -4.84
C GLN A 76 0.74 17.97 -3.76
N LEU A 77 1.16 18.07 -2.49
CA LEU A 77 0.25 18.38 -1.38
C LEU A 77 -0.36 19.78 -1.50
N THR A 78 0.39 20.72 -2.07
CA THR A 78 -0.09 22.10 -2.30
C THR A 78 -1.15 22.11 -3.40
N VAL A 79 -0.94 21.38 -4.50
CA VAL A 79 -1.95 21.22 -5.56
C VAL A 79 -3.24 20.58 -5.02
N LEU A 80 -3.12 19.52 -4.23
CA LEU A 80 -4.28 18.88 -3.59
C LEU A 80 -5.00 19.83 -2.62
N ALA A 81 -4.26 20.63 -1.86
CA ALA A 81 -4.84 21.63 -0.96
C ALA A 81 -5.64 22.71 -1.71
N GLU A 82 -5.17 23.13 -2.89
CA GLU A 82 -5.92 24.06 -3.75
C GLU A 82 -7.19 23.42 -4.30
N GLN A 83 -7.13 22.15 -4.74
CA GLN A 83 -8.32 21.41 -5.19
C GLN A 83 -9.38 21.30 -4.10
N VAL A 84 -8.98 20.95 -2.86
CA VAL A 84 -9.90 20.89 -1.72
C VAL A 84 -10.54 22.26 -1.44
N LEU A 85 -9.77 23.34 -1.53
CA LEU A 85 -10.30 24.70 -1.33
C LEU A 85 -11.32 25.10 -2.40
N ASP A 86 -11.14 24.66 -3.64
CA ASP A 86 -12.09 24.88 -4.72
C ASP A 86 -13.36 24.04 -4.56
N GLU A 87 -13.24 22.77 -4.12
CA GLU A 87 -14.36 21.87 -3.84
C GLU A 87 -15.25 22.34 -2.68
N LEU A 88 -14.66 22.99 -1.68
CA LEU A 88 -15.42 23.60 -0.58
C LEU A 88 -16.35 24.72 -1.06
N ARG A 89 -16.15 25.24 -2.30
CA ARG A 89 -16.98 26.29 -2.93
C ARG A 89 -17.18 27.52 -2.04
N LEU A 90 -16.25 27.76 -1.14
CA LEU A 90 -16.27 28.92 -0.26
C LEU A 90 -15.78 30.13 -1.04
N GLY A 91 -16.42 31.28 -0.86
CA GLY A 91 -15.88 32.52 -1.39
C GLY A 91 -14.48 32.78 -0.79
N LYS A 92 -13.52 33.21 -1.61
CA LYS A 92 -12.11 33.42 -1.19
C LYS A 92 -11.94 34.37 0.01
N GLN A 93 -12.97 35.19 0.30
CA GLN A 93 -13.01 36.10 1.45
C GLN A 93 -13.80 35.57 2.66
N ALA A 94 -14.45 34.41 2.53
CA ALA A 94 -15.17 33.78 3.63
C ALA A 94 -14.19 33.38 4.74
N SER A 95 -14.61 33.56 5.99
CA SER A 95 -13.83 33.15 7.16
C SER A 95 -13.53 31.64 7.15
N GLY A 96 -14.48 30.82 6.69
CA GLY A 96 -14.29 29.38 6.51
C GLY A 96 -13.18 29.03 5.52
N TYR A 97 -13.08 29.75 4.40
CA TYR A 97 -12.03 29.55 3.40
C TYR A 97 -10.65 29.82 4.00
N LYS A 98 -10.50 30.94 4.71
CA LYS A 98 -9.24 31.33 5.36
C LYS A 98 -8.83 30.35 6.45
N SER A 99 -9.78 29.85 7.23
CA SER A 99 -9.53 28.83 8.25
C SER A 99 -9.08 27.50 7.63
N ALA A 100 -9.75 27.02 6.59
CA ALA A 100 -9.37 25.80 5.87
C ALA A 100 -7.99 25.94 5.22
N GLN A 101 -7.75 27.07 4.55
CA GLN A 101 -6.45 27.36 3.92
C GLN A 101 -5.31 27.37 4.94
N LYS A 102 -5.53 27.98 6.11
CA LYS A 102 -4.53 27.99 7.20
C LYS A 102 -4.26 26.60 7.75
N ALA A 103 -5.31 25.79 7.95
CA ALA A 103 -5.17 24.41 8.45
C ALA A 103 -4.39 23.53 7.46
N LEU A 104 -4.71 23.61 6.17
CA LEU A 104 -4.02 22.85 5.12
C LEU A 104 -2.54 23.23 5.01
N ARG A 105 -2.21 24.53 5.03
CA ARG A 105 -0.81 24.99 5.05
C ARG A 105 -0.06 24.45 6.26
N ARG A 106 -0.68 24.48 7.44
CA ARG A 106 -0.06 23.96 8.67
C ARG A 106 0.18 22.45 8.60
N LEU A 107 -0.73 21.69 8.01
CA LEU A 107 -0.57 20.26 7.80
C LEU A 107 0.65 19.96 6.92
N ILE A 108 0.80 20.68 5.80
CA ILE A 108 1.94 20.55 4.89
C ILE A 108 3.27 20.91 5.59
N GLU A 109 3.29 21.93 6.44
CA GLU A 109 4.47 22.23 7.26
C GLU A 109 4.85 21.07 8.18
N LEU A 110 3.87 20.49 8.88
CA LEU A 110 4.12 19.41 9.84
C LEU A 110 4.69 18.15 9.16
N THR A 111 4.22 17.82 7.95
CA THR A 111 4.76 16.69 7.20
C THR A 111 6.22 16.90 6.84
N THR A 112 6.63 18.12 6.48
CA THR A 112 8.04 18.43 6.17
C THR A 112 8.97 18.42 7.40
N THR A 113 8.49 18.87 8.56
CA THR A 113 9.32 18.92 9.78
C THR A 113 9.56 17.54 10.40
N SER A 114 8.63 16.60 10.21
CA SER A 114 8.73 15.25 10.80
C SER A 114 9.79 14.36 10.13
N THR A 115 10.20 14.67 8.90
CA THR A 115 11.14 13.87 8.10
C THR A 115 12.63 14.13 8.38
N THR A 116 12.99 15.16 9.15
CA THR A 116 14.40 15.54 9.37
C THR A 116 15.03 14.90 10.62
N THR A 117 14.28 14.12 11.40
CA THR A 117 14.79 13.41 12.58
C THR A 117 14.70 11.89 12.39
N SER A 118 15.66 11.29 11.70
CA SER A 118 16.03 9.87 11.77
C SER A 118 17.46 9.68 11.30
#